data_AF-A0A839NYA8-F1
#
_entry.id   AF-A0A839NYA8-F1
#
_cell.length_a   1.000
_cell.length_b   1.000
_cell.length_c   1.000
_cell.angle_alpha   90.00
_cell.angle_beta   90.00
_cell.angle_gamma   90.00
#
_symmetry.space_group_name_H-M   'P 1'
#
loop_
_entity.id
_entity.type
_entity.pdbx_description
1 polymer ?
#
loop_
_entity_poly.entity_id
_entity_poly.type
_entity_poly.pdbx_seq_one_letter_code
_entity_poly.pdbx_strand_id
1 'polypeptide(L)'
;MHASLAQHALPLPLPAPGAYMALMALNSEEIERYARHLVLREVGGPGQARLKAGRVLVIGAGGLGAPLIQYLAAAGIGTIGIVDDDTVSLSNLQRQVIHGTPDLGRPKVESAAEAIARLNPHVRVETHAVRLTPENAPALLEGYDLVADGSDNFSTRYAVSDACFAGKKPLVTAALGAFDGSLTTIRAHETGPDGHPNPTYRCLFSSPPPPGSVAPCSEAGVLGALAGVMGSLMAMEVIRALAGFGEPLVGRLLMVDARSMRFETLRYAWDPDNPLNGSGAGVRTDPAGAPATLPPPPR
;
A
#
# COMPACT_ATOMS: atom_id res chain seq x y z
N MET A 1 -25.11 61.58 -0.30
CA MET A 1 -25.86 60.48 0.32
C MET A 1 -25.24 59.19 -0.21
N HIS A 2 -24.23 58.62 0.48
CA HIS A 2 -24.37 57.51 1.46
C HIS A 2 -25.16 56.33 0.85
N ALA A 3 -24.66 55.09 0.77
CA ALA A 3 -23.81 54.40 1.74
C ALA A 3 -22.99 53.25 1.12
N SER A 4 -21.84 53.02 1.76
CA SER A 4 -21.03 51.80 1.78
C SER A 4 -21.84 50.60 2.25
N LEU A 5 -21.64 49.44 1.62
CA LEU A 5 -21.87 48.13 2.23
C LEU A 5 -20.69 47.21 1.88
N ALA A 6 -19.61 47.36 2.63
CA ALA A 6 -18.66 46.30 2.86
C ALA A 6 -19.41 45.13 3.53
N GLN A 7 -19.73 44.09 2.75
CA GLN A 7 -20.16 42.82 3.31
C GLN A 7 -18.97 42.21 4.04
N HIS A 8 -18.94 42.40 5.37
CA HIS A 8 -18.09 41.61 6.26
C HIS A 8 -18.50 40.15 6.08
N ALA A 9 -17.63 39.36 5.44
CA ALA A 9 -17.69 37.92 5.55
C ALA A 9 -17.57 37.58 7.03
N LEU A 10 -18.65 37.08 7.63
CA LEU A 10 -18.61 36.54 8.98
C LEU A 10 -17.52 35.44 9.00
N PRO A 11 -16.60 35.46 9.99
CA PRO A 11 -15.61 34.40 10.08
C PRO A 11 -16.33 33.07 10.21
N LEU A 12 -15.95 32.11 9.35
CA LEU A 12 -16.44 30.74 9.42
C LEU A 12 -16.29 30.23 10.86
N PRO A 13 -17.26 29.46 11.38
CA PRO A 13 -17.20 28.94 12.74
C PRO A 13 -15.87 28.20 12.92
N LEU A 14 -15.17 28.54 14.00
CA LEU A 14 -13.89 27.93 14.33
C LEU A 14 -14.06 26.40 14.40
N PRO A 15 -13.18 25.63 13.75
CA PRO A 15 -13.30 24.18 13.77
C PRO A 15 -13.14 23.66 15.20
N ALA A 16 -13.80 22.53 15.50
CA ALA A 16 -13.81 21.92 16.83
C ALA A 16 -12.38 21.78 17.41
N PRO A 17 -12.19 21.82 18.73
CA PRO A 17 -10.86 21.89 19.36
C PRO A 17 -9.84 20.84 18.87
N GLY A 18 -10.29 19.63 18.55
CA GLY A 18 -9.44 18.56 17.98
C GLY A 18 -8.98 18.80 16.54
N ALA A 19 -9.79 19.49 15.73
CA ALA A 19 -9.40 19.90 14.37
C ALA A 19 -8.41 21.07 14.40
N TYR A 20 -8.47 21.95 15.41
CA TYR A 20 -7.51 23.04 15.59
C TYR A 20 -6.10 22.52 15.92
N MET A 21 -5.99 21.52 16.81
CA MET A 21 -4.71 20.86 17.11
C MET A 21 -4.13 20.10 15.91
N ALA A 22 -4.96 19.48 15.08
CA ALA A 22 -4.53 18.81 13.85
C ALA A 22 -4.07 19.81 12.76
N LEU A 23 -4.73 20.97 12.65
CA LEU A 23 -4.30 22.07 11.78
C LEU A 23 -2.96 22.68 12.25
N MET A 24 -2.70 22.74 13.56
CA MET A 24 -1.41 23.17 14.10
C MET A 24 -0.25 22.23 13.77
N ALA A 25 -0.53 21.02 13.26
CA ALA A 25 0.51 20.12 12.75
C ALA A 25 0.92 20.45 11.31
N LEU A 26 0.17 21.26 10.57
CA LEU A 26 0.44 21.63 9.18
C LEU A 26 0.98 23.06 9.09
N ASN A 27 2.04 23.27 8.31
CA ASN A 27 2.50 24.61 7.98
C ASN A 27 1.62 25.24 6.87
N SER A 28 1.82 26.52 6.58
CA SER A 28 1.01 27.25 5.59
C SER A 28 1.07 26.66 4.18
N GLU A 29 2.23 26.19 3.72
CA GLU A 29 2.39 25.55 2.41
C GLU A 29 1.65 24.20 2.36
N GLU A 30 1.68 23.43 3.45
CA GLU A 30 0.93 22.17 3.57
C GLU A 30 -0.58 22.42 3.60
N ILE A 31 -1.04 23.48 4.26
CA ILE A 31 -2.46 23.87 4.25
C ILE A 31 -2.92 24.20 2.82
N GLU A 32 -2.13 24.98 2.07
CA GLU A 32 -2.43 25.31 0.68
C GLU A 32 -2.43 24.07 -0.21
N ARG A 33 -1.37 23.25 -0.11
CA ARG A 33 -1.20 22.02 -0.90
C ARG A 33 -2.32 21.02 -0.66
N TYR A 34 -2.72 20.80 0.59
CA TYR A 34 -3.72 19.82 0.97
C TYR A 34 -5.12 20.40 1.13
N ALA A 35 -5.36 21.65 0.70
CA ALA A 35 -6.64 22.34 0.87
C ALA A 35 -7.85 21.52 0.38
N ARG A 36 -7.68 20.73 -0.69
CA ARG A 36 -8.74 19.87 -1.23
C ARG A 36 -9.04 18.64 -0.37
N HIS A 37 -8.09 18.13 0.41
CA HIS A 37 -8.34 17.09 1.42
C HIS A 37 -8.95 17.68 2.69
N LEU A 38 -8.49 18.86 3.10
CA LEU A 38 -8.94 19.52 4.34
C LEU A 38 -10.44 19.86 4.35
N VAL A 39 -11.04 20.06 3.18
CA VAL A 39 -12.49 20.31 3.04
C VAL A 39 -13.34 19.04 2.96
N LEU A 40 -12.75 17.86 2.78
CA LEU A 40 -13.49 16.59 2.75
C LEU A 40 -13.91 16.22 4.18
N ARG A 41 -15.20 15.94 4.38
CA ARG A 41 -15.77 15.64 5.70
C ARG A 41 -15.11 14.42 6.35
N GLU A 42 -14.84 13.38 5.56
CA GLU A 42 -14.27 12.11 6.01
C GLU A 42 -12.75 12.19 6.25
N VAL A 43 -12.07 13.19 5.68
CA VAL A 43 -10.63 13.39 5.83
C VAL A 43 -10.36 14.56 6.79
N GLY A 44 -10.62 15.79 6.35
CA GLY A 44 -10.45 16.99 7.15
C GLY A 44 -9.01 17.19 7.67
N GLY A 45 -8.86 18.15 8.58
CA GLY A 45 -7.61 18.36 9.32
C GLY A 45 -7.11 17.10 10.04
N PRO A 46 -7.95 16.38 10.82
CA PRO A 46 -7.51 15.17 11.52
C PRO A 46 -7.02 14.05 10.60
N GLY A 47 -7.70 13.79 9.48
CA GLY A 47 -7.28 12.80 8.50
C GLY A 47 -5.97 13.19 7.82
N GLN A 48 -5.83 14.45 7.40
CA GLN A 48 -4.58 14.93 6.80
C GLN A 48 -3.40 14.89 7.79
N ALA A 49 -3.64 15.19 9.08
CA ALA A 49 -2.62 15.04 10.12
C ALA A 49 -2.21 13.58 10.32
N ARG A 50 -3.14 12.61 10.23
CA ARG A 50 -2.81 11.17 10.23
C ARG A 50 -1.99 10.77 9.00
N LEU A 51 -2.31 11.28 7.82
CA LEU A 51 -1.51 11.06 6.61
C LEU A 51 -0.07 11.58 6.81
N LYS A 52 0.07 12.82 7.29
CA LYS A 52 1.38 13.43 7.59
C LYS A 52 2.18 12.68 8.66
N ALA A 53 1.52 12.08 9.64
CA ALA A 53 2.20 11.26 10.65
C ALA A 53 2.55 9.85 10.14
N GLY A 54 1.82 9.36 9.13
CA GLY A 54 1.90 8.00 8.65
C GLY A 54 3.22 7.67 7.93
N ARG A 55 3.67 6.43 8.13
CA ARG A 55 4.85 5.84 7.51
C ARG A 55 4.42 4.62 6.70
N VAL A 56 4.63 4.65 5.38
CA VAL A 56 4.22 3.57 4.47
C VAL A 56 5.45 2.94 3.82
N LEU A 57 5.58 1.62 3.90
CA LEU A 57 6.58 0.87 3.15
C LEU A 57 5.97 0.40 1.82
N VAL A 58 6.54 0.84 0.70
CA VAL A 58 6.14 0.40 -0.64
C VAL A 58 7.14 -0.62 -1.17
N ILE A 59 6.65 -1.81 -1.51
CA ILE A 59 7.44 -2.88 -2.10
C ILE A 59 7.27 -2.84 -3.62
N GLY A 60 8.36 -2.50 -4.31
CA GLY A 60 8.44 -2.27 -5.74
C GLY A 60 8.12 -0.82 -6.12
N ALA A 61 9.01 -0.22 -6.92
CA ALA A 61 8.82 1.05 -7.62
C ALA A 61 8.44 0.82 -9.11
N GLY A 62 7.88 -0.34 -9.41
CA GLY A 62 7.50 -0.78 -10.76
C GLY A 62 6.15 -0.24 -11.24
N GLY A 63 5.43 -1.02 -12.06
CA GLY A 63 4.20 -0.56 -12.72
C GLY A 63 3.06 -0.22 -11.74
N LEU A 64 2.91 -1.00 -10.66
CA LEU A 64 1.97 -0.70 -9.57
C LEU A 64 2.53 0.36 -8.62
N GLY A 65 3.80 0.22 -8.25
CA GLY A 65 4.48 1.10 -7.30
C GLY A 65 4.59 2.54 -7.77
N ALA A 66 4.86 2.79 -9.04
CA ALA A 66 5.04 4.13 -9.59
C ALA A 66 3.83 5.06 -9.34
N PRO A 67 2.61 4.75 -9.82
CA PRO A 67 1.43 5.57 -9.52
C PRO A 67 1.08 5.57 -8.02
N LEU A 68 1.26 4.44 -7.31
CA LEU A 68 1.06 4.37 -5.86
C LEU A 68 1.90 5.43 -5.13
N ILE A 69 3.21 5.41 -5.34
CA ILE A 69 4.16 6.32 -4.71
C ILE A 69 3.83 7.78 -5.04
N GLN A 70 3.51 8.08 -6.31
CA GLN A 70 3.13 9.43 -6.71
C GLN A 70 1.92 9.95 -5.94
N TYR A 71 0.86 9.15 -5.84
CA TYR A 71 -0.36 9.57 -5.13
C TYR A 71 -0.18 9.62 -3.60
N LEU A 72 0.62 8.73 -3.01
CA LEU A 72 0.97 8.83 -1.59
C LEU A 72 1.77 10.10 -1.30
N ALA A 73 2.74 10.42 -2.16
CA ALA A 73 3.52 11.65 -2.03
C ALA A 73 2.63 12.89 -2.21
N ALA A 74 1.78 12.92 -3.23
CA ALA A 74 0.82 14.02 -3.46
C ALA A 74 -0.15 14.19 -2.28
N ALA A 75 -0.59 13.08 -1.68
CA ALA A 75 -1.50 13.08 -0.53
C ALA A 75 -0.84 13.52 0.79
N GLY A 76 0.49 13.66 0.81
CA GLY A 76 1.23 14.12 1.98
C GLY A 76 1.42 13.03 3.04
N ILE A 77 1.64 11.77 2.62
CA ILE A 77 2.15 10.74 3.54
C ILE A 77 3.47 11.21 4.13
N GLY A 78 3.62 11.15 5.45
CA GLY A 78 4.79 11.67 6.16
C GLY A 78 6.10 11.04 5.74
N THR A 79 6.15 9.71 5.73
CA THR A 79 7.33 8.94 5.30
C THR A 79 6.93 7.84 4.32
N ILE A 80 7.63 7.78 3.19
CA ILE A 80 7.50 6.70 2.21
C ILE A 80 8.83 5.95 2.15
N GLY A 81 8.81 4.70 2.61
CA GLY A 81 9.88 3.74 2.37
C GLY A 81 9.70 3.08 1.02
N ILE A 82 10.76 2.93 0.23
CA ILE A 82 10.70 2.31 -1.10
C ILE A 82 11.72 1.17 -1.16
N VAL A 83 11.24 -0.05 -1.39
CA VAL A 83 12.08 -1.24 -1.55
C VAL A 83 12.04 -1.69 -3.00
N ASP A 84 13.18 -1.64 -3.69
CA ASP A 84 13.32 -2.15 -5.06
C ASP A 84 14.81 -2.41 -5.33
N ASP A 85 15.16 -3.57 -5.88
CA ASP A 85 16.54 -3.96 -6.22
C ASP A 85 16.93 -3.65 -7.67
N ASP A 86 16.00 -3.15 -8.47
CA ASP A 86 16.17 -3.01 -9.91
C ASP A 86 16.53 -1.57 -10.31
N THR A 87 16.97 -1.44 -11.57
CA THR A 87 17.30 -0.17 -12.21
C THR A 87 16.23 0.23 -13.23
N VAL A 88 16.17 1.51 -13.57
CA VAL A 88 15.24 2.02 -14.59
C VAL A 88 15.66 1.48 -15.97
N SER A 89 14.72 0.90 -16.70
CA SER A 89 14.95 0.38 -18.06
C SER A 89 13.94 0.91 -19.06
N LEU A 90 14.35 1.01 -20.33
CA LEU A 90 13.54 1.61 -21.40
C LEU A 90 12.22 0.85 -21.62
N SER A 91 12.27 -0.48 -21.61
CA SER A 91 11.09 -1.36 -21.78
C SER A 91 10.06 -1.22 -20.66
N ASN A 92 10.46 -0.62 -19.53
CA ASN A 92 9.61 -0.42 -18.37
C ASN A 92 8.92 0.95 -18.34
N LEU A 93 9.42 1.95 -19.07
CA LEU A 93 8.89 3.32 -19.05
C LEU A 93 7.45 3.43 -19.56
N GLN A 94 6.95 2.46 -20.33
CA GLN A 94 5.55 2.44 -20.77
C GLN A 94 4.53 2.34 -19.62
N ARG A 95 4.96 1.86 -18.44
CA ARG A 95 4.10 1.68 -17.25
C ARG A 95 4.66 2.23 -15.94
N GLN A 96 5.97 2.49 -15.87
CA GLN A 96 6.63 2.98 -14.65
C GLN A 96 6.78 4.50 -14.69
N VAL A 97 5.63 5.19 -14.68
CA VAL A 97 5.50 6.63 -14.99
C VAL A 97 6.09 7.59 -13.93
N ILE A 98 6.73 7.06 -12.88
CA ILE A 98 7.50 7.85 -11.90
C ILE A 98 8.93 8.10 -12.38
N HIS A 99 9.44 7.25 -13.28
CA HIS A 99 10.77 7.35 -13.86
C HIS A 99 10.74 8.04 -15.22
N GLY A 100 11.89 8.57 -15.67
CA GLY A 100 12.04 9.16 -17.00
C GLY A 100 13.19 8.56 -17.81
N THR A 101 13.23 8.89 -19.10
CA THR A 101 14.36 8.55 -20.00
C THR A 101 15.73 9.00 -19.46
N PRO A 102 15.87 10.16 -18.79
CA PRO A 102 17.16 10.53 -18.18
C PRO A 102 17.61 9.60 -17.04
N ASP A 103 16.72 8.78 -16.49
CA ASP A 103 17.00 7.90 -15.36
C ASP A 103 17.47 6.50 -15.76
N LEU A 104 17.57 6.18 -17.06
CA LEU A 104 17.95 4.85 -17.53
C LEU A 104 19.26 4.37 -16.88
N GLY A 105 19.22 3.16 -16.30
CA GLY A 105 20.33 2.53 -15.60
C GLY A 105 20.50 2.96 -14.13
N ARG A 106 19.77 3.97 -13.66
CA ARG A 106 19.81 4.39 -12.25
C ARG A 106 18.97 3.46 -11.37
N PRO A 107 19.30 3.30 -10.08
CA PRO A 107 18.43 2.59 -9.13
C PRO A 107 17.03 3.21 -9.10
N LYS A 108 15.99 2.37 -9.19
CA LYS A 108 14.60 2.87 -9.20
C LYS A 108 14.25 3.63 -7.92
N VAL A 109 14.75 3.17 -6.78
CA VAL A 109 14.50 3.83 -5.48
C VAL A 109 15.01 5.27 -5.46
N GLU A 110 16.13 5.56 -6.11
CA GLU A 110 16.70 6.91 -6.20
C GLU A 110 15.90 7.80 -7.16
N SER A 111 15.58 7.29 -8.37
CA SER A 111 14.74 8.01 -9.34
C SER A 111 13.35 8.34 -8.75
N ALA A 112 12.75 7.40 -8.01
CA ALA A 112 11.49 7.62 -7.32
C ALA A 112 11.62 8.67 -6.20
N ALA A 113 12.68 8.63 -5.39
CA ALA A 113 12.93 9.63 -4.35
C ALA A 113 13.04 11.05 -4.90
N GLU A 114 13.74 11.23 -6.03
CA GLU A 114 13.81 12.53 -6.72
C GLU A 114 12.46 12.97 -7.27
N ALA A 115 11.67 12.05 -7.83
CA ALA A 115 10.32 12.36 -8.30
C ALA A 115 9.41 12.82 -7.16
N ILE A 116 9.49 12.18 -5.99
CA ILE A 116 8.78 12.61 -4.78
C ILE A 116 9.23 14.00 -4.35
N ALA A 117 10.55 14.25 -4.26
CA ALA A 117 11.08 15.54 -3.85
C ALA A 117 10.63 16.68 -4.78
N ARG A 118 10.55 16.43 -6.10
CA ARG A 118 10.00 17.37 -7.08
C ARG A 118 8.49 17.63 -6.88
N LEU A 119 7.74 16.60 -6.53
CA LEU A 119 6.29 16.66 -6.38
C LEU A 119 5.86 17.30 -5.05
N ASN A 120 6.43 16.82 -3.94
CA ASN A 120 6.08 17.23 -2.59
C ASN A 120 7.30 17.15 -1.64
N PRO A 121 8.00 18.27 -1.38
CA PRO A 121 9.21 18.29 -0.55
C PRO A 121 8.93 18.09 0.94
N HIS A 122 7.67 18.02 1.38
CA HIS A 122 7.32 17.74 2.79
C HIS A 122 7.35 16.24 3.12
N VAL A 123 7.46 15.37 2.12
CA VAL A 123 7.47 13.92 2.28
C VAL A 123 8.90 13.43 2.49
N ARG A 124 9.14 12.71 3.59
CA ARG A 124 10.41 12.02 3.82
C ARG A 124 10.45 10.72 3.01
N VAL A 125 11.55 10.47 2.32
CA VAL A 125 11.77 9.23 1.57
C VAL A 125 12.88 8.41 2.22
N GLU A 126 12.65 7.11 2.37
CA GLU A 126 13.67 6.15 2.81
C GLU A 126 13.87 5.11 1.70
N THR A 127 15.06 5.06 1.12
CA THR A 127 15.36 4.16 0.00
C THR A 127 16.01 2.88 0.51
N HIS A 128 15.53 1.75 0.00
CA HIS A 128 16.04 0.42 0.30
C HIS A 128 16.34 -0.30 -1.02
N ALA A 129 17.57 -0.12 -1.53
CA ALA A 129 18.03 -0.72 -2.78
C ALA A 129 18.37 -2.22 -2.61
N VAL A 130 17.40 -3.00 -2.15
CA VAL A 130 17.56 -4.42 -1.81
C VAL A 130 16.35 -5.22 -2.27
N ARG A 131 16.58 -6.51 -2.54
CA ARG A 131 15.49 -7.44 -2.76
C ARG A 131 14.89 -7.80 -1.40
N LEU A 132 13.58 -7.68 -1.28
CA LEU A 132 12.88 -8.16 -0.09
C LEU A 132 12.85 -9.69 -0.09
N THR A 133 13.28 -10.29 1.00
CA THR A 133 13.29 -11.73 1.23
C THR A 133 12.68 -12.03 2.61
N PRO A 134 12.29 -13.29 2.89
CA PRO A 134 11.80 -13.66 4.22
C PRO A 134 12.77 -13.29 5.36
N GLU A 135 14.07 -13.30 5.08
CA GLU A 135 15.12 -13.04 6.08
C GLU A 135 15.24 -11.56 6.45
N ASN A 136 15.05 -10.64 5.50
CA ASN A 136 15.18 -9.19 5.74
C ASN A 136 13.85 -8.47 5.95
N ALA A 137 12.72 -9.08 5.57
CA ALA A 137 11.40 -8.45 5.67
C ALA A 137 11.06 -7.95 7.09
N PRO A 138 11.27 -8.72 8.17
CA PRO A 138 10.91 -8.24 9.51
C PRO A 138 11.58 -6.90 9.88
N ALA A 139 12.87 -6.77 9.57
CA ALA A 139 13.63 -5.55 9.87
C ALA A 139 13.19 -4.37 8.98
N LEU A 140 12.91 -4.62 7.70
CA LEU A 140 12.43 -3.57 6.79
C LEU A 140 11.05 -3.04 7.21
N LEU A 141 10.16 -3.89 7.71
CA LEU A 141 8.78 -3.54 8.06
C LEU A 141 8.63 -2.82 9.41
N GLU A 142 9.59 -2.99 10.33
CA GLU A 142 9.47 -2.56 11.73
C GLU A 142 9.06 -1.09 11.88
N GLY A 143 9.72 -0.21 11.13
CA GLY A 143 9.56 1.24 11.19
C GLY A 143 8.38 1.83 10.42
N TYR A 144 7.45 1.01 9.93
CA TYR A 144 6.32 1.47 9.12
C TYR A 144 4.97 1.08 9.73
N ASP A 145 3.95 1.90 9.49
CA ASP A 145 2.59 1.69 10.01
C ASP A 145 1.78 0.76 9.11
N LEU A 146 2.07 0.78 7.81
CA LEU A 146 1.37 0.04 6.77
C LEU A 146 2.35 -0.34 5.65
N VAL A 147 2.11 -1.51 5.04
CA VAL A 147 2.87 -1.98 3.87
C VAL A 147 1.98 -2.01 2.64
N ALA A 148 2.51 -1.59 1.49
CA ALA A 148 1.85 -1.67 0.21
C ALA A 148 2.72 -2.48 -0.78
N ASP A 149 2.22 -3.62 -1.22
CA ASP A 149 2.94 -4.55 -2.08
C ASP A 149 2.50 -4.44 -3.54
N GLY A 150 3.38 -3.84 -4.35
CA GLY A 150 3.28 -3.75 -5.80
C GLY A 150 4.31 -4.62 -6.54
N SER A 151 4.91 -5.61 -5.85
CA SER A 151 5.89 -6.52 -6.45
C SER A 151 5.25 -7.43 -7.50
N ASP A 152 6.04 -7.94 -8.44
CA ASP A 152 5.54 -8.74 -9.57
C ASP A 152 5.87 -10.23 -9.46
N ASN A 153 6.37 -10.69 -8.31
CA ASN A 153 6.74 -12.08 -8.11
C ASN A 153 6.11 -12.67 -6.84
N PHE A 154 5.74 -13.95 -6.92
CA PHE A 154 5.04 -14.64 -5.84
C PHE A 154 5.88 -14.75 -4.57
N SER A 155 7.17 -15.07 -4.65
CA SER A 155 8.02 -15.22 -3.47
C SER A 155 8.03 -13.99 -2.58
N THR A 156 8.09 -12.79 -3.18
CA THR A 156 8.03 -11.51 -2.45
C THR A 156 6.66 -11.33 -1.80
N ARG A 157 5.57 -11.58 -2.53
CA ARG A 157 4.19 -11.44 -2.01
C ARG A 157 3.95 -12.29 -0.77
N TYR A 158 4.38 -13.56 -0.79
CA TYR A 158 4.27 -14.43 0.38
C TYR A 158 5.16 -13.95 1.52
N ALA A 159 6.42 -13.59 1.25
CA ALA A 159 7.34 -13.08 2.27
C ALA A 159 6.79 -11.81 2.96
N VAL A 160 6.27 -10.86 2.17
CA VAL A 160 5.67 -9.62 2.68
C VAL A 160 4.42 -9.92 3.49
N SER A 161 3.51 -10.76 2.99
CA SER A 161 2.29 -11.11 3.72
C SER A 161 2.58 -11.77 5.06
N ASP A 162 3.49 -12.74 5.09
CA ASP A 162 3.84 -13.46 6.31
C ASP A 162 4.56 -12.54 7.31
N ALA A 163 5.46 -11.68 6.83
CA ALA A 163 6.12 -10.67 7.66
C ALA A 163 5.13 -9.62 8.20
N CYS A 164 4.13 -9.20 7.42
CA CYS A 164 3.07 -8.29 7.87
C CYS A 164 2.21 -8.94 8.96
N PHE A 165 1.88 -10.23 8.83
CA PHE A 165 1.17 -10.96 9.88
C PHE A 165 1.99 -10.99 11.18
N ALA A 166 3.25 -11.40 11.11
CA ALA A 166 4.13 -11.49 12.28
C ALA A 166 4.40 -10.11 12.93
N GLY A 167 4.64 -9.09 12.10
CA GLY A 167 4.91 -7.72 12.51
C GLY A 167 3.65 -6.91 12.86
N LYS A 168 2.46 -7.52 12.80
CA LYS A 168 1.15 -6.89 13.04
C LYS A 168 0.95 -5.61 12.21
N LYS A 169 1.28 -5.68 10.92
CA LYS A 169 1.13 -4.59 9.96
C LYS A 169 -0.03 -4.86 9.01
N PRO A 170 -0.89 -3.87 8.71
CA PRO A 170 -1.81 -3.95 7.59
C PRO A 170 -1.03 -4.01 6.26
N LEU A 171 -1.54 -4.78 5.32
CA LEU A 171 -0.97 -4.93 3.97
C LEU A 171 -2.00 -4.56 2.92
N VAL A 172 -1.69 -3.62 2.04
CA VAL A 172 -2.43 -3.39 0.78
C VAL A 172 -1.67 -4.09 -0.33
N THR A 173 -2.28 -5.04 -1.02
CA THR A 173 -1.60 -5.80 -2.08
C THR A 173 -2.44 -5.82 -3.35
N ALA A 174 -1.79 -5.61 -4.49
CA ALA A 174 -2.42 -5.71 -5.79
C ALA A 174 -1.59 -6.59 -6.75
N ALA A 175 -2.24 -7.17 -7.74
CA ALA A 175 -1.61 -7.93 -8.81
C ALA A 175 -2.15 -7.49 -10.18
N LEU A 176 -1.33 -7.70 -11.21
CA LEU A 176 -1.66 -7.40 -12.61
C LEU A 176 -1.55 -8.67 -13.46
N GLY A 177 -2.62 -8.95 -14.20
CA GLY A 177 -2.58 -9.72 -15.44
C GLY A 177 -2.37 -8.79 -16.64
N ALA A 178 -2.51 -9.34 -17.84
CA ALA A 178 -2.32 -8.57 -19.08
C ALA A 178 -3.38 -7.46 -19.25
N PHE A 179 -4.64 -7.76 -18.91
CA PHE A 179 -5.77 -6.84 -19.00
C PHE A 179 -6.70 -6.94 -17.79
N ASP A 180 -6.24 -7.52 -16.70
CA ASP A 180 -6.98 -7.64 -15.46
C ASP A 180 -6.08 -7.34 -14.27
N GLY A 181 -6.68 -7.01 -13.14
CA GLY A 181 -5.97 -6.74 -11.91
C GLY A 181 -6.80 -7.11 -10.71
N SER A 182 -6.12 -7.35 -9.59
CA SER A 182 -6.77 -7.59 -8.30
C SER A 182 -6.18 -6.70 -7.22
N LEU A 183 -6.98 -6.33 -6.22
CA LEU A 183 -6.59 -5.52 -5.07
C LEU A 183 -7.33 -6.01 -3.82
N THR A 184 -6.61 -6.13 -2.72
CA THR A 184 -7.20 -6.39 -1.41
C THR A 184 -6.38 -5.77 -0.28
N THR A 185 -7.00 -5.66 0.89
CA THR A 185 -6.36 -5.20 2.13
C THR A 185 -6.35 -6.37 3.10
N ILE A 186 -5.17 -6.77 3.57
CA ILE A 186 -4.96 -7.87 4.51
C ILE A 186 -4.67 -7.30 5.89
N ARG A 187 -5.47 -7.70 6.88
CA ARG A 187 -5.30 -7.39 8.31
C ARG A 187 -5.29 -8.69 9.12
N ALA A 188 -4.47 -9.65 8.68
CA ALA A 188 -4.43 -11.03 9.18
C ALA A 188 -4.11 -11.17 10.68
N HIS A 189 -3.51 -10.15 11.29
CA HIS A 189 -3.18 -10.11 12.71
C HIS A 189 -4.35 -9.66 13.60
N GLU A 190 -5.47 -9.27 12.98
CA GLU A 190 -6.70 -8.83 13.66
C GLU A 190 -7.78 -9.92 13.55
N THR A 191 -8.77 -9.86 14.46
CA THR A 191 -9.98 -10.70 14.42
C THR A 191 -11.09 -9.94 13.71
N GLY A 192 -11.79 -10.64 12.82
CA GLY A 192 -12.94 -10.12 12.09
C GLY A 192 -14.18 -9.95 12.99
N PRO A 193 -15.22 -9.28 12.47
CA PRO A 193 -16.46 -9.02 13.22
C PRO A 193 -17.29 -10.29 13.50
N ASP A 194 -17.01 -11.39 12.79
CA ASP A 194 -17.60 -12.72 13.00
C ASP A 194 -16.91 -13.53 14.12
N GLY A 195 -15.87 -12.97 14.75
CA GLY A 195 -15.10 -13.63 15.81
C GLY A 195 -14.01 -14.57 15.28
N HIS A 196 -13.88 -14.74 13.96
CA HIS A 196 -12.81 -15.50 13.34
C HIS A 196 -11.61 -14.60 13.04
N PRO A 197 -10.39 -15.15 12.89
CA PRO A 197 -9.26 -14.38 12.37
C PRO A 197 -9.61 -13.75 11.02
N ASN A 198 -9.10 -12.56 10.73
CA ASN A 198 -9.21 -12.02 9.38
C ASN A 198 -8.45 -12.93 8.39
N PRO A 199 -8.93 -13.04 7.14
CA PRO A 199 -8.28 -13.88 6.15
C PRO A 199 -6.89 -13.36 5.77
N THR A 200 -6.02 -14.30 5.45
CA THR A 200 -4.62 -14.07 5.08
C THR A 200 -4.46 -14.12 3.57
N TYR A 201 -3.31 -13.67 3.03
CA TYR A 201 -3.01 -13.90 1.62
C TYR A 201 -3.02 -15.41 1.28
N ARG A 202 -2.66 -16.25 2.27
CA ARG A 202 -2.70 -17.71 2.15
C ARG A 202 -4.10 -18.32 2.19
N CYS A 203 -5.12 -17.57 2.61
CA CYS A 203 -6.52 -17.98 2.45
C CYS A 203 -7.00 -17.76 0.99
N LEU A 204 -6.43 -16.78 0.29
CA LEU A 204 -6.70 -16.54 -1.14
C LEU A 204 -5.88 -17.46 -2.04
N PHE A 205 -4.60 -17.64 -1.71
CA PHE A 205 -3.64 -18.41 -2.48
C PHE A 205 -2.84 -19.30 -1.52
N SER A 206 -3.25 -20.56 -1.36
CA SER A 206 -2.73 -21.45 -0.31
C SER A 206 -1.22 -21.65 -0.36
N SER A 207 -0.68 -21.80 -1.57
CA SER A 207 0.73 -22.04 -1.82
C SER A 207 1.19 -21.34 -3.10
N PRO A 208 2.48 -20.93 -3.18
CA PRO A 208 3.03 -20.38 -4.40
C PRO A 208 2.81 -21.35 -5.57
N PRO A 209 2.48 -20.84 -6.77
CA PRO A 209 2.41 -21.70 -7.94
C PRO A 209 3.78 -22.35 -8.21
N PRO A 210 3.82 -23.56 -8.80
CA PRO A 210 5.08 -24.20 -9.17
C PRO A 210 5.97 -23.27 -10.01
N PRO A 211 7.31 -23.28 -9.82
CA PRO A 211 8.21 -22.48 -10.64
C PRO A 211 7.97 -22.73 -12.14
N GLY A 212 7.79 -21.66 -12.91
CA GLY A 212 7.55 -21.71 -14.35
C GLY A 212 6.10 -22.00 -14.78
N SER A 213 5.15 -22.20 -13.86
CA SER A 213 3.75 -22.42 -14.23
C SER A 213 2.97 -21.15 -14.56
N VAL A 214 3.53 -19.98 -14.23
CA VAL A 214 2.96 -18.66 -14.54
C VAL A 214 4.05 -17.85 -15.24
N ALA A 215 3.76 -17.39 -16.47
CA ALA A 215 4.68 -16.54 -17.21
C ALA A 215 4.86 -15.19 -16.49
N PRO A 216 6.09 -14.67 -16.34
CA PRO A 216 6.31 -13.36 -15.77
C PRO A 216 5.64 -12.28 -16.64
N CYS A 217 5.24 -11.15 -16.03
CA CYS A 217 4.55 -10.06 -16.74
C CYS A 217 5.34 -9.52 -17.95
N SER A 218 6.67 -9.67 -17.95
CA SER A 218 7.55 -9.32 -19.08
C SER A 218 7.32 -10.18 -20.33
N GLU A 219 6.82 -11.40 -20.17
CA GLU A 219 6.52 -12.33 -21.27
C GLU A 219 5.06 -12.26 -21.71
N ALA A 220 4.12 -12.11 -20.76
CA ALA A 220 2.69 -11.99 -21.07
C ALA A 220 2.28 -10.61 -21.59
N GLY A 221 3.09 -9.58 -21.32
CA GLY A 221 2.75 -8.18 -21.58
C GLY A 221 1.78 -7.62 -20.53
N VAL A 222 1.76 -6.29 -20.41
CA VAL A 222 0.87 -5.58 -19.48
C VAL A 222 0.51 -4.21 -20.02
N LEU A 223 -0.77 -3.86 -19.96
CA LEU A 223 -1.27 -2.55 -20.36
C LEU A 223 -0.86 -1.50 -19.31
N GLY A 224 0.02 -0.55 -19.68
CA GLY A 224 0.53 0.46 -18.75
C GLY A 224 -0.54 1.31 -18.06
N ALA A 225 -1.62 1.65 -18.78
CA ALA A 225 -2.76 2.36 -18.20
C ALA A 225 -3.46 1.57 -17.08
N LEU A 226 -3.55 0.24 -17.20
CA LEU A 226 -4.10 -0.61 -16.15
C LEU A 226 -3.21 -0.61 -14.90
N ALA A 227 -1.89 -0.60 -15.07
CA ALA A 227 -0.98 -0.45 -13.95
C ALA A 227 -1.20 0.90 -13.21
N GLY A 228 -1.42 1.97 -13.98
CA GLY A 228 -1.87 3.27 -13.47
C GLY A 228 -3.16 3.21 -12.65
N VAL A 229 -4.20 2.57 -13.19
CA VAL A 229 -5.49 2.39 -12.49
C VAL A 229 -5.29 1.62 -11.19
N MET A 230 -4.64 0.46 -11.24
CA MET A 230 -4.49 -0.41 -10.07
C MET A 230 -3.62 0.21 -8.98
N GLY A 231 -2.50 0.86 -9.31
CA GLY A 231 -1.68 1.53 -8.30
C GLY A 231 -2.34 2.79 -7.73
N SER A 232 -3.21 3.48 -8.48
CA SER A 232 -4.06 4.54 -7.93
C SER A 232 -5.09 4.00 -6.93
N LEU A 233 -5.67 2.83 -7.22
CA LEU A 233 -6.57 2.14 -6.28
C LEU A 233 -5.82 1.66 -5.03
N MET A 234 -4.56 1.20 -5.16
CA MET A 234 -3.72 0.91 -4.01
C MET A 234 -3.51 2.17 -3.15
N ALA A 235 -3.17 3.31 -3.76
CA ALA A 235 -2.99 4.56 -3.02
C ALA A 235 -4.29 4.96 -2.29
N MET A 236 -5.44 4.76 -2.92
CA MET A 236 -6.75 4.97 -2.31
C MET A 236 -6.91 4.10 -1.06
N GLU A 237 -6.62 2.79 -1.11
CA GLU A 237 -6.72 1.90 0.05
C GLU A 237 -5.77 2.31 1.18
N VAL A 238 -4.54 2.70 0.86
CA VAL A 238 -3.57 3.18 1.86
C VAL A 238 -4.06 4.47 2.54
N ILE A 239 -4.52 5.44 1.76
CA ILE A 239 -5.05 6.72 2.27
C ILE A 239 -6.27 6.46 3.15
N ARG A 240 -7.19 5.59 2.71
CA ARG A 240 -8.36 5.18 3.49
C ARG A 240 -7.98 4.53 4.81
N ALA A 241 -6.97 3.65 4.80
CA ALA A 241 -6.49 2.96 5.99
C ALA A 241 -5.87 3.92 7.02
N LEU A 242 -5.05 4.88 6.58
CA LEU A 242 -4.38 5.83 7.48
C LEU A 242 -5.31 6.97 7.93
N ALA A 243 -6.08 7.54 7.00
CA ALA A 243 -7.04 8.57 7.33
C ALA A 243 -8.29 8.02 8.03
N GLY A 244 -8.52 6.70 8.01
CA GLY A 244 -9.59 6.06 8.79
C GLY A 244 -11.00 6.33 8.26
N PHE A 245 -11.21 6.20 6.94
CA PHE A 245 -12.53 6.37 6.34
C PHE A 245 -12.93 5.27 5.36
N GLY A 246 -14.25 5.03 5.29
CA GLY A 246 -14.87 3.96 4.52
C GLY A 246 -14.54 2.56 5.06
N GLU A 247 -15.03 1.54 4.36
CA GLU A 247 -14.83 0.13 4.71
C GLU A 247 -13.62 -0.50 3.97
N PRO A 248 -12.60 -1.04 4.65
CA PRO A 248 -11.40 -1.59 4.01
C PRO A 248 -11.69 -2.88 3.22
N LEU A 249 -10.85 -3.23 2.25
CA LEU A 249 -10.99 -4.47 1.47
C LEU A 249 -10.66 -5.78 2.23
N VAL A 250 -10.76 -5.80 3.56
CA VAL A 250 -10.53 -7.02 4.35
C VAL A 250 -11.61 -8.05 4.03
N GLY A 251 -11.20 -9.28 3.66
CA GLY A 251 -12.12 -10.34 3.20
C GLY A 251 -12.83 -10.02 1.88
N ARG A 252 -12.34 -9.02 1.13
CA ARG A 252 -12.89 -8.59 -0.16
C ARG A 252 -11.79 -8.41 -1.20
N LEU A 253 -11.94 -9.07 -2.35
CA LEU A 253 -11.02 -8.99 -3.47
C LEU A 253 -11.68 -8.16 -4.56
N LEU A 254 -11.17 -6.95 -4.79
CA LEU A 254 -11.57 -6.16 -5.94
C LEU A 254 -10.88 -6.73 -7.18
N MET A 255 -11.68 -7.11 -8.18
CA MET A 255 -11.27 -7.58 -9.49
C MET A 255 -11.61 -6.51 -10.52
N VAL A 256 -10.63 -6.17 -11.36
CA VAL A 256 -10.79 -5.21 -12.45
C VAL A 256 -10.50 -5.92 -13.77
N ASP A 257 -11.45 -5.93 -14.69
CA ASP A 257 -11.29 -6.40 -16.07
C ASP A 257 -11.28 -5.19 -17.01
N ALA A 258 -10.14 -4.89 -17.59
CA ALA A 258 -9.95 -3.76 -18.49
C ALA A 258 -10.53 -3.99 -19.89
N ARG A 259 -10.86 -5.23 -20.28
CA ARG A 259 -11.48 -5.51 -21.59
C ARG A 259 -12.95 -5.13 -21.58
N SER A 260 -13.65 -5.44 -20.50
CA SER A 260 -15.07 -5.10 -20.31
C SER A 260 -15.29 -3.87 -19.44
N MET A 261 -14.23 -3.27 -18.91
CA MET A 261 -14.25 -2.19 -17.90
C MET A 261 -15.14 -2.54 -16.69
N ARG A 262 -15.07 -3.79 -16.25
CA ARG A 262 -15.86 -4.31 -15.12
C ARG A 262 -15.04 -4.26 -13.83
N PHE A 263 -15.67 -3.74 -12.78
CA PHE A 263 -15.16 -3.75 -11.42
C PHE A 263 -16.09 -4.63 -10.58
N GLU A 264 -15.55 -5.69 -10.00
CA GLU A 264 -16.32 -6.70 -9.28
C GLU A 264 -15.63 -6.99 -7.95
N THR A 265 -16.40 -7.11 -6.86
CA THR A 265 -15.84 -7.44 -5.55
C THR A 265 -16.27 -8.83 -5.14
N LEU A 266 -15.30 -9.74 -4.99
CA LEU A 266 -15.51 -11.08 -4.49
C LEU A 266 -15.25 -11.11 -2.97
N ARG A 267 -16.00 -11.92 -2.24
CA ARG A 267 -15.75 -12.13 -0.80
C ARG A 267 -14.91 -13.39 -0.62
N TYR A 268 -13.98 -13.34 0.33
CA TYR A 268 -13.21 -14.49 0.78
C TYR A 268 -13.14 -14.50 2.30
N ALA A 269 -13.08 -15.70 2.88
CA ALA A 269 -13.11 -15.90 4.32
C ALA A 269 -11.78 -16.48 4.80
N TRP A 270 -11.59 -16.46 6.12
CA TRP A 270 -10.48 -17.17 6.73
C TRP A 270 -10.65 -18.67 6.53
N ASP A 271 -9.57 -19.31 6.11
CA ASP A 271 -9.51 -20.75 5.92
C ASP A 271 -8.88 -21.40 7.17
N PRO A 272 -9.59 -22.25 7.92
CA PRO A 272 -9.04 -22.91 9.10
C PRO A 272 -7.87 -23.85 8.80
N ASP A 273 -7.68 -24.25 7.54
CA ASP A 273 -6.57 -25.09 7.10
C ASP A 273 -5.38 -24.29 6.56
N ASN A 274 -5.46 -22.94 6.56
CA ASN A 274 -4.36 -22.13 6.02
C ASN A 274 -3.08 -22.28 6.86
N PRO A 275 -1.90 -22.38 6.22
CA PRO A 275 -0.67 -22.76 6.91
C PRO A 275 -0.08 -21.66 7.81
N LEU A 276 -0.62 -20.44 7.79
CA LEU A 276 -0.09 -19.31 8.55
C LEU A 276 -0.76 -19.15 9.92
N ASN A 277 -2.09 -19.11 9.95
CA ASN A 277 -2.85 -18.91 11.19
C ASN A 277 -4.10 -19.81 11.27
N GLY A 278 -4.16 -20.88 10.49
CA GLY A 278 -5.20 -21.91 10.60
C GLY A 278 -5.14 -22.64 11.94
N SER A 279 -6.19 -23.39 12.27
CA SER A 279 -6.32 -24.15 13.52
C SER A 279 -5.20 -25.17 13.73
N GLY A 280 -4.58 -25.65 12.65
CA GLY A 280 -3.43 -26.55 12.66
C GLY A 280 -2.07 -25.86 12.48
N ALA A 281 -2.01 -24.53 12.38
CA ALA A 281 -0.76 -23.80 12.16
C ALA A 281 0.24 -24.07 13.30
N GLY A 282 1.41 -24.61 12.95
CA GLY A 282 2.43 -25.06 13.91
C GLY A 282 2.54 -26.59 14.07
N VAL A 283 1.59 -27.37 13.55
CA VAL A 283 1.70 -28.83 13.45
C VAL A 283 2.37 -29.17 12.12
N ARG A 284 3.69 -28.96 12.02
CA ARG A 284 4.47 -29.56 10.91
C ARG A 284 4.61 -31.05 11.21
N THR A 285 3.86 -31.89 10.51
CA THR A 285 4.25 -33.29 10.34
C THR A 285 5.43 -33.32 9.38
N ASP A 286 6.61 -33.67 9.89
CA ASP A 286 7.74 -34.13 9.08
C ASP A 286 7.24 -35.21 8.09
N PRO A 287 7.75 -35.35 6.85
CA PRO A 287 7.49 -36.52 6.01
C PRO A 287 7.74 -37.89 6.69
N ALA A 288 8.36 -37.91 7.88
CA ALA A 288 8.55 -39.07 8.74
C ALA A 288 7.64 -39.13 10.00
N GLY A 289 6.70 -38.21 10.20
CA GLY A 289 5.68 -38.30 11.26
C GLY A 289 6.11 -37.94 12.69
N ALA A 290 7.13 -37.10 12.90
CA ALA A 290 7.50 -36.59 14.23
C ALA A 290 7.23 -35.07 14.38
N PRO A 291 6.75 -34.59 15.55
CA PRO A 291 6.44 -33.18 15.77
C PRO A 291 7.73 -32.36 15.97
N ALA A 292 7.94 -31.35 15.12
CA ALA A 292 9.00 -30.35 15.31
C ALA A 292 8.43 -29.12 16.03
N THR A 293 8.96 -28.82 17.22
CA THR A 293 8.59 -27.63 18.01
C THR A 293 9.18 -26.36 17.40
N LEU A 294 8.35 -25.32 17.20
CA LEU A 294 8.80 -23.96 16.93
C LEU A 294 9.62 -23.43 18.13
N PRO A 295 10.69 -22.64 17.90
CA PRO A 295 11.36 -21.94 18.98
C PRO A 295 10.40 -20.92 19.61
N PRO A 296 10.48 -20.71 20.94
CA PRO A 296 9.63 -19.73 21.61
C PRO A 296 9.92 -18.30 21.11
N PRO A 297 8.93 -17.39 21.20
CA PRO A 297 9.13 -16.01 20.79
C PRO A 297 10.24 -15.33 21.64
N PRO A 298 11.00 -14.39 21.06
CA PRO A 298 12.00 -13.62 21.80
C PRO A 298 11.33 -12.79 22.91
N ARG A 299 12.01 -12.70 24.06
CA ARG A 299 11.59 -11.93 25.24
C ARG A 299 11.74 -10.43 25.03
#